data_AF-N6X106-F1
#
_entry.id   AF-N6X106-F1
#
_cell.length_a   1.000
_cell.length_b   1.000
_cell.length_c   1.000
_cell.angle_alpha   90.00
_cell.angle_beta   90.00
_cell.angle_gamma   90.00
#
_symmetry.space_group_name_H-M   'P 1'
#
loop_
_entity.id
_entity.type
_entity.pdbx_description
1 polymer ?
#
loop_
_entity_poly.entity_id
_entity_poly.type
_entity_poly.pdbx_seq_one_letter_code
_entity_poly.pdbx_strand_id
1 'polypeptide(L)'
;MTVEKRPVEEVIKELGLPPESKFLGYVIHLPNEDEFLGFIKETSAAVKRGFVKTPQAAKVYHSYKRALRDAGKCKQKAEPNLLFDIGTQFAAVPVD
;
A
#
# COMPACT_ATOMS: atom_id res chain seq x y z
N MET A 1 12.06 -12.03 -0.98
CA MET A 1 10.68 -12.16 -0.46
C MET A 1 9.85 -12.91 -1.47
N THR A 2 9.40 -14.11 -1.11
CA THR A 2 8.43 -14.87 -1.89
C THR A 2 7.05 -14.42 -1.42
N VAL A 3 6.30 -13.72 -2.25
CA VAL A 3 4.93 -13.31 -1.91
C VAL A 3 4.03 -14.53 -2.11
N GLU A 4 3.57 -15.12 -1.03
CA GLU A 4 2.65 -16.26 -1.08
C GLU A 4 1.22 -15.78 -1.28
N LYS A 5 0.45 -16.51 -2.10
CA LYS A 5 -0.98 -16.24 -2.26
C LYS A 5 -1.72 -16.87 -1.10
N ARG A 6 -2.49 -16.07 -0.39
CA ARG A 6 -3.32 -16.51 0.73
C ARG A 6 -4.75 -15.98 0.59
N PRO A 7 -5.76 -16.67 1.15
CA PRO A 7 -7.11 -16.14 1.26
C PRO A 7 -7.12 -14.84 2.06
N VAL A 8 -7.91 -13.86 1.64
CA VAL A 8 -7.99 -12.55 2.30
C VAL A 8 -8.55 -12.69 3.72
N GLU A 9 -9.48 -13.63 3.90
CA GLU A 9 -10.15 -13.90 5.17
C GLU A 9 -9.19 -14.40 6.25
N GLU A 10 -8.19 -15.21 5.87
CA GLU A 10 -7.14 -15.65 6.78
C GLU A 10 -6.29 -14.46 7.24
N VAL A 11 -5.90 -13.60 6.30
CA VAL A 11 -5.10 -12.40 6.58
C VAL A 11 -5.87 -11.43 7.50
N ILE A 12 -7.15 -11.20 7.23
CA ILE A 12 -8.02 -10.37 8.10
C ILE A 12 -8.03 -10.92 9.52
N LYS A 13 -8.20 -12.25 9.67
CA LYS A 13 -8.24 -12.91 10.97
C LYS A 13 -6.91 -12.83 11.72
N GLU A 14 -5.80 -13.07 11.03
CA GLU A 14 -4.45 -12.99 11.60
C GLU A 14 -4.11 -11.57 12.08
N LEU A 15 -4.54 -10.56 11.33
CA LEU A 15 -4.35 -9.16 11.68
C LEU A 15 -5.33 -8.65 12.74
N GLY A 16 -6.27 -9.48 13.20
CA GLY A 16 -7.30 -9.08 14.16
C GLY A 16 -8.26 -8.01 13.63
N LEU A 17 -8.39 -7.89 12.31
CA LEU A 17 -9.30 -6.93 11.67
C LEU A 17 -10.75 -7.43 11.76
N PRO A 18 -11.75 -6.53 11.72
CA PRO A 18 -13.15 -6.92 11.68
C PRO A 18 -13.42 -7.89 10.51
N PRO A 19 -14.24 -8.94 10.70
CA PRO A 19 -14.47 -9.96 9.66
C PRO A 19 -15.12 -9.41 8.39
N GLU A 20 -15.83 -8.28 8.48
CA GLU A 20 -16.41 -7.54 7.37
C GLU A 20 -15.41 -6.67 6.59
N SER A 21 -14.14 -6.65 7.01
CA SER A 21 -13.09 -5.87 6.35
C SER A 21 -12.92 -6.28 4.90
N LYS A 22 -12.71 -5.30 4.02
CA LYS A 22 -12.56 -5.53 2.59
C LYS A 22 -11.16 -5.18 2.15
N PHE A 23 -10.48 -6.14 1.54
CA PHE A 23 -9.20 -5.87 0.90
C PHE A 23 -9.39 -5.02 -0.36
N LEU A 24 -8.73 -3.86 -0.40
CA LEU A 24 -8.83 -2.89 -1.50
C LEU A 24 -7.65 -2.99 -2.48
N GLY A 25 -6.52 -3.55 -2.04
CA GLY A 25 -5.30 -3.67 -2.84
C GLY A 25 -4.07 -3.28 -2.04
N TYR A 26 -3.06 -2.76 -2.72
CA TYR A 26 -1.78 -2.36 -2.14
C TYR A 26 -1.60 -0.85 -2.22
N VAL A 27 -1.03 -0.26 -1.19
CA VAL A 27 -0.55 1.13 -1.17
C VAL A 27 0.94 1.13 -0.90
N ILE A 28 1.63 2.25 -1.14
CA ILE A 28 3.05 2.38 -0.80
C ILE A 28 3.15 3.31 0.40
N HIS A 29 3.63 2.79 1.52
CA HIS A 29 3.83 3.51 2.76
C HIS A 29 5.30 3.94 2.89
N LEU A 30 5.50 5.16 3.38
CA LEU A 30 6.79 5.76 3.68
C LEU A 30 6.92 5.81 5.22
N PRO A 31 7.51 4.79 5.86
CA PRO A 31 7.41 4.61 7.30
C PRO A 31 8.16 5.66 8.12
N ASN A 32 9.17 6.31 7.55
CA ASN A 32 9.92 7.35 8.27
C ASN A 32 9.17 8.69 8.26
N GLU A 33 8.42 8.95 7.20
CA GLU A 33 7.68 10.19 6.98
C GLU A 33 6.22 10.10 7.47
N ASP A 34 5.72 8.90 7.76
CA ASP A 34 4.31 8.63 8.08
C ASP A 34 3.37 9.12 6.96
N GLU A 35 3.76 8.81 5.72
CA GLU A 35 3.06 9.23 4.50
C GLU A 35 2.85 8.04 3.55
N PHE A 36 2.01 8.26 2.54
CA PHE A 36 1.73 7.31 1.47
C PHE A 36 2.00 7.93 0.11
N LEU A 37 2.35 7.11 -0.87
CA LEU A 37 2.43 7.57 -2.25
C LEU A 37 1.02 7.86 -2.81
N GLY A 38 0.72 9.13 -3.08
CA GLY A 38 -0.54 9.57 -3.72
C GLY A 38 -0.49 9.53 -5.24
N PHE A 39 0.67 9.81 -5.84
CA PHE A 39 0.88 9.59 -7.28
C PHE A 39 2.36 9.42 -7.63
N ILE A 40 2.61 8.78 -8.78
CA ILE A 40 3.90 8.77 -9.44
C ILE A 40 3.70 8.93 -10.95
N LYS A 41 4.48 9.81 -11.57
CA LYS A 41 4.51 10.05 -13.01
C LYS A 41 5.95 10.07 -13.49
N GLU A 42 6.26 9.24 -14.46
CA GLU A 42 7.58 9.12 -15.05
C GLU A 42 7.54 9.66 -16.49
N THR A 43 8.57 10.42 -16.83
CA THR A 43 8.82 10.97 -18.16
C THR A 43 10.29 10.70 -18.52
N SER A 44 10.68 10.94 -19.76
CA SER A 44 12.09 10.78 -20.18
C SER A 44 13.08 11.64 -19.38
N ALA A 45 12.64 12.76 -18.83
CA ALA A 45 13.50 13.71 -18.12
C ALA A 45 13.36 13.66 -16.59
N ALA A 46 12.25 13.14 -16.04
CA ALA A 46 11.98 13.24 -14.62
C ALA A 46 10.97 12.21 -14.10
N VAL A 47 11.11 11.88 -12.80
CA VAL A 47 10.11 11.15 -12.01
C VAL A 47 9.50 12.10 -10.98
N LYS A 48 8.21 12.41 -11.16
CA LYS A 48 7.41 13.19 -10.21
C LYS A 48 6.67 12.26 -9.27
N ARG A 49 6.70 12.57 -7.98
CA ARG A 49 6.03 11.83 -6.90
C ARG A 49 5.25 12.83 -6.05
N GLY A 50 4.07 12.44 -5.60
CA GLY A 50 3.31 13.17 -4.61
C GLY A 50 2.96 12.26 -3.46
N PHE A 51 3.08 12.77 -2.24
CA PHE A 51 2.82 12.05 -1.01
C PHE A 51 1.58 12.61 -0.31
N VAL A 52 0.86 11.75 0.39
CA VAL A 52 -0.37 12.07 1.10
C VAL A 52 -0.31 11.48 2.50
N LYS A 53 -0.97 12.12 3.46
CA LYS A 53 -0.90 11.72 4.88
C LYS A 53 -1.83 10.57 5.25
N THR A 54 -2.78 10.22 4.38
CA THR A 54 -3.82 9.24 4.72
C THR A 54 -3.88 8.13 3.68
N PRO A 55 -4.13 6.88 4.10
CA PRO A 55 -4.23 5.76 3.17
C PRO A 55 -5.44 5.89 2.22
N GLN A 56 -6.49 6.61 2.61
CA GLN A 56 -7.67 6.90 1.78
C GLN A 56 -7.33 7.72 0.52
N ALA A 57 -6.35 8.62 0.61
CA ALA A 57 -5.91 9.46 -0.50
C ALA A 57 -4.77 8.82 -1.31
N ALA A 58 -4.28 7.65 -0.88
CA ALA A 58 -3.13 7.00 -1.49
C ALA A 58 -3.48 6.38 -2.85
N LYS A 59 -2.46 6.21 -3.68
CA LYS A 59 -2.58 5.46 -4.92
C LYS A 59 -2.74 3.97 -4.60
N VAL A 60 -3.91 3.42 -4.93
CA VAL A 60 -4.17 1.98 -4.80
C VAL A 60 -3.64 1.23 -6.02
N TYR A 61 -2.97 0.12 -5.75
CA TYR A 61 -2.42 -0.82 -6.72
C TYR A 61 -3.12 -2.16 -6.58
N HIS A 62 -3.63 -2.74 -7.67
CA HIS A 62 -4.18 -4.11 -7.66
C HIS A 62 -3.12 -5.21 -7.86
N SER A 63 -1.83 -4.83 -7.86
CA SER A 63 -0.72 -5.76 -8.08
C SER A 63 0.45 -5.39 -7.19
N TYR A 64 0.84 -6.32 -6.32
CA TYR A 64 2.01 -6.17 -5.45
C TYR A 64 3.29 -5.87 -6.25
N LYS A 65 3.51 -6.57 -7.37
CA LYS A 65 4.68 -6.33 -8.24
C LYS A 65 4.72 -4.91 -8.80
N ARG A 66 3.56 -4.32 -9.11
CA ARG A 66 3.49 -2.93 -9.58
C ARG A 66 3.77 -1.95 -8.44
N ALA A 67 3.23 -2.20 -7.25
CA ALA A 67 3.51 -1.40 -6.05
C ALA A 67 5.01 -1.46 -5.71
N LEU A 68 5.60 -2.65 -5.65
CA LEU A 68 7.02 -2.85 -5.36
C LEU A 68 7.94 -2.13 -6.37
N ARG A 69 7.61 -2.20 -7.68
CA ARG A 69 8.37 -1.49 -8.71
C ARG A 69 8.32 0.03 -8.50
N ASP A 70 7.14 0.59 -8.22
CA ASP A 70 7.00 2.03 -8.03
C ASP A 70 7.56 2.50 -6.67
N ALA A 71 7.53 1.64 -5.64
CA ALA A 71 8.21 1.87 -4.37
C ALA A 71 9.73 1.98 -4.57
N GLY A 72 10.32 1.10 -5.39
CA GLY A 72 11.74 1.17 -5.77
C GLY A 72 12.11 2.41 -6.60
N LYS A 73 11.12 3.17 -7.09
CA LYS A 73 11.36 4.49 -7.70
C LYS A 73 11.36 5.60 -6.68
N CYS A 74 10.97 5.40 -5.42
CA CYS A 74 11.04 6.42 -4.38
C CYS A 74 12.49 6.58 -3.89
N LYS A 75 12.85 7.80 -3.47
CA LYS A 75 14.18 8.04 -2.88
C LYS A 75 14.20 7.68 -1.40
N GLN A 76 13.07 7.89 -0.73
CA GLN A 76 12.85 7.51 0.66
C GLN A 76 12.58 6.02 0.78
N LYS A 77 12.69 5.50 2.01
CA LYS A 77 12.23 4.14 2.32
C LYS A 77 10.75 4.07 2.00
N ALA A 78 10.37 3.16 1.10
CA ALA A 78 9.02 3.02 0.61
C ALA A 78 8.70 1.54 0.48
N GLU A 79 7.62 1.09 1.11
CA GLU A 79 7.27 -0.32 1.24
C GLU A 79 5.80 -0.52 0.86
N PRO A 80 5.46 -1.57 0.07
CA PRO A 80 4.06 -1.87 -0.18
C PRO A 80 3.37 -2.39 1.08
N ASN A 81 2.20 -1.82 1.38
CA ASN A 81 1.30 -2.27 2.43
C ASN A 81 -0.01 -2.77 1.82
N LEU A 82 -0.66 -3.72 2.47
CA LEU A 82 -2.06 -4.10 2.22
C LEU A 82 -2.97 -2.96 2.66
N LEU A 83 -4.00 -2.66 1.87
CA LEU A 83 -5.03 -1.70 2.21
C LEU A 83 -6.35 -2.42 2.45
N PHE A 84 -6.93 -2.18 3.62
CA PHE A 84 -8.24 -2.70 4.01
C PHE A 84 -9.20 -1.54 4.30
N ASP A 85 -10.44 -1.67 3.84
CA ASP A 85 -11.57 -0.90 4.36
C ASP A 85 -12.18 -1.67 5.53
N ILE A 86 -12.15 -1.07 6.72
CA ILE A 86 -12.71 -1.66 7.95
C ILE A 86 -14.05 -1.01 8.34
N GLY A 87 -14.74 -0.39 7.37
CA GLY A 87 -16.06 0.23 7.51
C GLY A 87 -16.00 1.70 7.91
N THR A 88 -15.27 2.05 8.97
CA THR A 88 -15.17 3.44 9.46
C THR A 88 -13.94 4.18 8.94
N GLN A 89 -12.87 3.44 8.63
CA GLN A 89 -11.60 3.98 8.19
C GLN A 89 -10.85 2.96 7.34
N PHE A 90 -9.72 3.38 6.77
CA PHE A 90 -8.87 2.47 6.00
C PHE A 90 -7.64 2.12 6.84
N ALA A 91 -7.31 0.84 6.88
CA ALA A 91 -6.13 0.32 7.56
C ALA A 91 -5.07 -0.06 6.52
N ALA A 92 -3.86 0.48 6.65
CA ALA A 92 -2.71 0.10 5.85
C ALA A 92 -1.76 -0.76 6.69
N VAL A 93 -1.53 -2.00 6.27
CA VAL A 93 -0.78 -3.00 7.05
C VAL A 93 0.42 -3.50 6.25
N PRO A 94 1.62 -3.65 6.84
CA PRO A 94 2.80 -4.19 6.15
C PRO A 94 2.53 -5.56 5.50
N VAL A 95 3.23 -5.83 4.40
CA VAL A 95 3.27 -7.17 3.78
C VAL A 95 4.43 -7.94 4.39
N ASP A 96 4.14 -8.99 5.16
CA ASP A 96 5.13 -9.93 5.70
C ASP A 96 5.75 -10.84 4.61
#